data_AF-A0A656JIF7-F1
#
_entry.id   AF-A0A656JIF7-F1
#
_cell.length_a   1.000
_cell.length_b   1.000
_cell.length_c   1.000
_cell.angle_alpha   90.00
_cell.angle_beta   90.00
_cell.angle_gamma   90.00
#
_symmetry.space_group_name_H-M   'P 1'
#
loop_
_entity.id
_entity.type
_entity.pdbx_description
1 polymer ?
#
loop_
_entity_poly.entity_id
_entity_poly.type
_entity_poly.pdbx_seq_one_letter_code
_entity_poly.pdbx_strand_id
1 'polypeptide(L)'
;QGLVTLPAGSSGPQFAALVEWLLWPGVSLMVCSTLASLAIRLWGLHRSTKANSGTIWAVPKAGPALGLLLSIILVVSLQALLFGINLWMALLTIPLAICLAAVAARVVGATGIPPIGAIGQLSQLSFGIVAPGQVTINLMSANTAGGSAGQCTDLMNDFKVGKAIGATPRKQLVAQTLGIFVGSIVGGAGLY
;
A
#
# COMPACT_ATOMS: atom_id res chain seq x y z
N GLN A 1 18.31 44.55 -14.00
CA GLN A 1 17.33 44.10 -12.99
C GLN A 1 17.54 42.61 -12.73
N GLY A 2 18.18 42.28 -11.59
CA GLY A 2 17.75 41.17 -10.74
C GLY A 2 18.00 39.70 -11.13
N LEU A 3 19.08 39.38 -11.86
CA LEU A 3 19.61 38.02 -11.89
C LEU A 3 20.16 37.68 -10.49
N VAL A 4 19.42 36.89 -9.71
CA VAL A 4 19.93 36.30 -8.46
C VAL A 4 20.94 35.22 -8.86
N THR A 5 22.21 35.58 -8.77
CA THR A 5 23.35 34.68 -8.93
C THR A 5 23.38 33.68 -7.78
N LEU A 6 23.19 32.40 -8.07
CA LEU A 6 23.38 31.31 -7.12
C LEU A 6 24.89 31.13 -6.85
N PRO A 7 25.36 31.19 -5.58
CA PRO A 7 26.76 30.93 -5.27
C PRO A 7 27.06 29.43 -5.39
N ALA A 8 28.10 29.09 -6.15
CA ALA A 8 28.64 27.75 -6.29
C ALA A 8 29.33 27.32 -4.98
N GLY A 9 28.57 26.75 -4.03
CA GLY A 9 29.15 26.24 -2.77
C GLY A 9 28.21 25.85 -1.64
N SER A 10 26.88 25.85 -1.81
CA SER A 10 25.95 25.50 -0.71
C SER A 10 25.81 23.99 -0.49
N SER A 11 26.86 23.37 0.01
CA SER A 11 26.85 22.02 0.59
C SER A 11 27.09 22.19 2.11
N GLY A 12 26.15 22.84 2.80
CA GLY A 12 26.27 23.15 4.23
C GLY A 12 25.32 22.32 5.09
N PRO A 13 25.68 22.02 6.37
CA PRO A 13 24.83 21.31 7.35
C PRO A 13 23.45 21.96 7.58
N GLN A 14 23.29 23.19 7.10
CA GLN A 14 22.08 23.99 7.15
C GLN A 14 20.95 23.44 6.26
N PHE A 15 21.27 22.84 5.10
CA PHE A 15 20.26 22.19 4.25
C PHE A 15 19.71 20.93 4.90
N ALA A 16 20.60 20.11 5.49
CA ALA A 16 20.21 18.92 6.25
C ALA A 16 19.35 19.31 7.47
N ALA A 17 19.75 20.35 8.21
CA ALA A 17 18.98 20.85 9.35
C ALA A 17 17.61 21.40 8.94
N LEU A 18 17.51 22.13 7.83
CA LEU A 18 16.23 22.60 7.27
C LEU A 18 15.33 21.45 6.84
N VAL A 19 15.89 20.43 6.18
CA VAL A 19 15.16 19.22 5.78
C VAL A 19 14.66 18.45 7.00
N GLU A 20 15.50 18.29 8.03
CA GLU A 20 15.13 17.63 9.29
C GLU A 20 14.02 18.41 10.03
N TRP A 21 14.08 19.73 10.00
CA TRP A 21 13.05 20.61 10.58
C TRP A 21 11.73 20.58 9.81
N LEU A 22 11.78 20.46 8.48
CA LEU A 22 10.60 20.30 7.61
C LEU A 22 10.01 18.89 7.65
N LEU A 23 10.82 17.89 7.95
CA LEU A 23 10.39 16.50 8.15
C LEU A 23 9.45 16.36 9.35
N TRP A 24 9.70 17.09 10.45
CA TRP A 24 8.86 17.04 11.64
C TRP A 24 7.37 17.38 11.36
N PRO A 25 7.00 18.54 10.81
CA PRO A 25 5.62 18.86 10.48
C PRO A 25 5.08 18.01 9.32
N GLY A 26 5.92 17.65 8.35
CA GLY A 26 5.51 16.79 7.22
C GLY A 26 5.08 15.39 7.66
N VAL A 27 5.88 14.75 8.51
CA VAL A 27 5.58 13.43 9.10
C VAL A 27 4.38 13.52 10.04
N SER A 28 4.28 14.57 10.85
CA SER A 28 3.14 14.80 11.75
C SER A 28 1.82 14.93 10.98
N LEU A 29 1.81 15.71 9.88
CA LEU A 29 0.64 15.89 9.03
C LEU A 29 0.26 14.59 8.32
N MET A 30 1.24 13.82 7.85
CA MET A 30 0.97 12.49 7.31
C MET A 30 0.34 11.57 8.38
N VAL A 31 0.86 11.54 9.60
CA VAL A 31 0.29 10.71 10.67
C VAL A 31 -1.12 11.20 11.06
N CYS A 32 -1.33 12.51 11.19
CA CYS A 32 -2.66 13.07 11.50
C CYS A 32 -3.68 12.80 10.39
N SER A 33 -3.31 12.94 9.11
CA SER A 33 -4.21 12.67 8.00
C SER A 33 -4.69 11.23 7.95
N THR A 34 -4.00 10.33 8.66
CA THR A 34 -4.16 8.88 8.48
C THR A 34 -4.85 8.24 9.62
N LEU A 35 -4.56 8.73 10.81
CA LEU A 35 -5.43 8.58 11.94
C LEU A 35 -6.82 9.15 11.64
N ALA A 36 -6.90 10.34 11.03
CA ALA A 36 -8.18 10.93 10.60
C ALA A 36 -8.87 10.07 9.53
N SER A 37 -8.14 9.62 8.51
CA SER A 37 -8.71 8.75 7.48
C SER A 37 -9.09 7.36 8.01
N LEU A 38 -8.36 6.81 8.99
CA LEU A 38 -8.71 5.58 9.68
C LEU A 38 -9.99 5.77 10.50
N ALA A 39 -10.08 6.86 11.26
CA ALA A 39 -11.26 7.17 12.07
C ALA A 39 -12.51 7.29 11.18
N ILE A 40 -12.40 7.99 10.05
CA ILE A 40 -13.49 8.12 9.07
C ILE A 40 -13.85 6.76 8.47
N ARG A 41 -12.85 5.92 8.15
CA ARG A 41 -13.09 4.58 7.60
C ARG A 41 -13.68 3.60 8.60
N LEU A 42 -13.21 3.57 9.85
CA LEU A 42 -13.75 2.73 10.91
C LEU A 42 -15.21 3.13 11.22
N TRP A 43 -15.48 4.43 11.23
CA TRP A 43 -16.83 4.96 11.38
C TRP A 43 -17.71 4.56 10.18
N GLY A 44 -17.19 4.65 8.96
CA GLY A 44 -17.86 4.17 7.74
C GLY A 44 -18.11 2.66 7.76
N LEU A 45 -17.15 1.86 8.25
CA LEU A 45 -17.28 0.40 8.41
C LEU A 45 -18.37 0.07 9.43
N HIS A 46 -18.37 0.68 10.62
CA HIS A 46 -19.40 0.46 11.65
C HIS A 46 -20.80 0.85 11.18
N ARG A 47 -20.93 1.89 10.33
CA ARG A 47 -22.21 2.25 9.71
C ARG A 47 -22.63 1.29 8.60
N SER A 48 -21.68 0.73 7.84
CA SER A 48 -21.97 -0.11 6.67
C SER A 48 -22.14 -1.60 7.02
N THR A 49 -21.55 -2.10 8.12
CA THR A 49 -21.74 -3.49 8.59
C THR A 49 -23.16 -3.78 9.09
N LYS A 50 -23.96 -2.75 9.42
CA LYS A 50 -25.40 -2.94 9.71
C LYS A 50 -26.27 -3.22 8.49
N ALA A 51 -25.75 -3.09 7.26
CA ALA A 51 -26.59 -3.09 6.05
C ALA A 51 -26.50 -4.34 5.15
N ASN A 52 -25.68 -5.37 5.44
CA ASN A 52 -25.63 -6.53 4.54
C ASN A 52 -25.31 -7.88 5.22
N SER A 53 -26.25 -8.37 6.03
CA SER A 53 -26.27 -9.73 6.58
C SER A 53 -26.80 -10.78 5.58
N GLY A 54 -26.27 -10.83 4.35
CA GLY A 54 -26.90 -11.65 3.29
C GLY A 54 -26.01 -12.23 2.19
N THR A 55 -24.67 -12.21 2.31
CA THR A 55 -23.83 -12.85 1.27
C THR A 55 -23.28 -14.18 1.74
N ILE A 56 -23.76 -15.25 1.07
CA ILE A 56 -23.27 -16.62 1.21
C ILE A 56 -21.76 -16.64 0.88
N TRP A 57 -20.95 -17.12 1.81
CA TRP A 57 -19.51 -17.32 1.62
C TRP A 57 -19.27 -18.34 0.49
N ALA A 58 -19.11 -17.86 -0.74
CA ALA A 58 -18.73 -18.70 -1.86
C ALA A 58 -17.27 -19.15 -1.68
N VAL A 59 -17.06 -20.46 -1.60
CA VAL A 59 -15.74 -21.07 -1.48
C VAL A 59 -14.86 -20.61 -2.65
N PRO A 60 -13.66 -20.06 -2.39
CA PRO A 60 -12.80 -19.56 -3.46
C PRO A 60 -12.45 -20.72 -4.40
N LYS A 61 -12.55 -20.46 -5.72
CA LYS A 61 -12.09 -21.40 -6.75
C LYS A 61 -10.60 -21.71 -6.52
N ALA A 62 -10.16 -22.93 -6.84
CA ALA A 62 -8.80 -23.39 -6.59
C ALA A 62 -7.70 -22.49 -7.20
N GLY A 63 -7.98 -21.86 -8.36
CA GLY A 63 -7.03 -20.94 -9.02
C GLY A 63 -6.64 -19.73 -8.17
N PRO A 64 -7.58 -18.86 -7.77
CA PRO A 64 -7.31 -17.73 -6.87
C PRO A 64 -6.67 -18.13 -5.53
N ALA A 65 -7.06 -19.27 -4.96
CA ALA A 65 -6.49 -19.76 -3.71
C ALA A 65 -5.01 -20.13 -3.85
N LEU A 66 -4.66 -20.79 -4.96
CA LEU A 66 -3.27 -21.14 -5.27
C LEU A 66 -2.42 -19.91 -5.58
N GLY A 67 -2.99 -18.92 -6.28
CA GLY A 67 -2.34 -17.61 -6.50
C GLY A 67 -2.12 -16.81 -5.22
N LEU A 68 -3.03 -16.89 -4.25
CA LEU A 68 -2.87 -16.29 -2.93
C LEU A 68 -1.73 -16.95 -2.15
N LEU A 69 -1.69 -18.29 -2.11
CA LEU A 69 -0.61 -19.05 -1.47
C LEU A 69 0.75 -18.73 -2.09
N LEU A 70 0.83 -18.70 -3.42
CA LEU A 70 2.07 -18.36 -4.13
C LEU A 70 2.52 -16.93 -3.80
N SER A 71 1.60 -15.97 -3.81
CA SER A 71 1.89 -14.58 -3.45
C SER A 71 2.37 -14.43 -2.01
N ILE A 72 1.77 -15.17 -1.07
CA ILE A 72 2.18 -15.19 0.34
C ILE A 72 3.63 -15.66 0.47
N ILE A 73 3.96 -16.80 -0.16
CA ILE A 73 5.31 -17.36 -0.12
C ILE A 73 6.30 -16.36 -0.71
N LEU A 74 5.99 -15.79 -1.88
CA LEU A 74 6.84 -14.83 -2.56
C LEU A 74 7.11 -13.58 -1.71
N VAL A 75 6.07 -12.99 -1.13
CA VAL A 75 6.17 -11.78 -0.29
C VAL A 75 6.98 -12.04 0.98
N VAL A 76 6.79 -13.18 1.64
CA VAL A 76 7.57 -13.54 2.84
C VAL A 76 9.03 -13.82 2.48
N SER A 77 9.28 -14.57 1.40
CA SER A 77 10.63 -14.86 0.93
C SER A 77 11.39 -13.59 0.53
N LEU A 78 10.76 -12.68 -0.21
CA LEU A 78 11.39 -11.41 -0.59
C LEU A 78 11.67 -10.52 0.62
N GLN A 79 10.76 -10.45 1.59
CA GLN A 79 11.00 -9.71 2.83
C GLN A 79 12.19 -10.27 3.64
N ALA A 80 12.32 -11.60 3.70
CA ALA A 80 13.43 -12.24 4.40
C ALA A 80 14.76 -12.06 3.66
N LEU A 81 14.78 -12.26 2.33
CA LEU A 81 16.01 -12.25 1.53
C LEU A 81 16.54 -10.83 1.26
N LEU A 82 15.67 -9.87 0.95
CA LEU A 82 16.09 -8.51 0.57
C LEU A 82 16.32 -7.60 1.78
N PHE A 83 15.56 -7.80 2.86
CA PHE A 83 15.53 -6.87 3.99
C PHE A 83 15.96 -7.51 5.32
N GLY A 84 16.31 -8.82 5.33
CA GLY A 84 16.74 -9.52 6.54
C GLY A 84 15.67 -9.58 7.64
N ILE A 85 14.39 -9.47 7.27
CA ILE A 85 13.28 -9.41 8.22
C ILE A 85 13.01 -10.81 8.80
N ASN A 86 12.86 -10.89 10.13
CA ASN A 86 12.46 -12.12 10.81
C ASN A 86 11.14 -12.66 10.22
N LEU A 87 11.08 -13.97 9.93
CA LEU A 87 9.88 -14.59 9.32
C LEU A 87 8.60 -14.31 10.10
N TRP A 88 8.67 -14.24 11.43
CA TRP A 88 7.53 -13.91 12.29
C TRP A 88 6.95 -12.51 12.02
N MET A 89 7.81 -11.51 11.79
CA MET A 89 7.38 -10.14 11.47
C MET A 89 6.89 -10.04 10.02
N ALA A 90 7.54 -10.73 9.10
CA ALA A 90 7.10 -10.81 7.71
C ALA A 90 5.70 -11.45 7.60
N LEU A 91 5.42 -12.49 8.40
CA LEU A 91 4.12 -13.16 8.44
C LEU A 91 2.98 -12.23 8.90
N LEU A 92 3.26 -11.31 9.84
CA LEU A 92 2.29 -10.31 10.32
C LEU A 92 1.86 -9.30 9.23
N THR A 93 2.63 -9.19 8.14
CA THR A 93 2.30 -8.34 6.98
C THR A 93 1.13 -8.86 6.18
N ILE A 94 0.97 -10.19 6.12
CA ILE A 94 -0.09 -10.83 5.35
C ILE A 94 -1.50 -10.48 5.88
N PRO A 95 -1.84 -10.72 7.18
CA PRO A 95 -3.17 -10.41 7.67
C PRO A 95 -3.47 -8.91 7.58
N LEU A 96 -2.47 -8.04 7.79
CA LEU A 96 -2.65 -6.61 7.63
C LEU A 96 -2.96 -6.23 6.17
N ALA A 97 -2.20 -6.76 5.20
CA ALA A 97 -2.43 -6.54 3.78
C ALA A 97 -3.84 -6.96 3.36
N ILE A 98 -4.30 -8.14 3.81
CA ILE A 98 -5.65 -8.64 3.53
C ILE A 98 -6.72 -7.74 4.14
N CYS A 99 -6.55 -7.32 5.41
CA CYS A 99 -7.47 -6.40 6.07
C CYS A 99 -7.56 -5.05 5.34
N LEU A 100 -6.42 -4.46 5.00
CA LEU A 100 -6.35 -3.18 4.30
C LEU A 100 -6.95 -3.28 2.89
N ALA A 101 -6.66 -4.36 2.16
CA ALA A 101 -7.24 -4.62 0.85
C ALA A 101 -8.77 -4.79 0.92
N ALA A 102 -9.29 -5.51 1.93
CA ALA A 102 -10.73 -5.68 2.13
C ALA A 102 -11.43 -4.34 2.44
N VAL A 103 -10.84 -3.52 3.30
CA VAL A 103 -11.34 -2.16 3.59
C VAL A 103 -11.32 -1.30 2.34
N ALA A 104 -10.21 -1.30 1.60
CA ALA A 104 -10.05 -0.51 0.39
C ALA A 104 -11.03 -0.92 -0.70
N ALA A 105 -11.17 -2.22 -0.96
CA ALA A 105 -12.13 -2.77 -1.90
C ALA A 105 -13.58 -2.35 -1.59
N ARG A 106 -13.96 -2.31 -0.30
CA ARG A 106 -15.30 -1.83 0.11
C ARG A 106 -15.48 -0.33 -0.12
N VAL A 107 -14.49 0.48 0.27
CA VAL A 107 -14.55 1.94 0.10
C VAL A 107 -14.62 2.29 -1.40
N VAL A 108 -13.70 1.73 -2.19
CA VAL A 108 -13.70 1.86 -3.65
C VAL A 108 -15.02 1.38 -4.23
N GLY A 109 -15.54 0.25 -3.74
CA GLY A 109 -16.84 -0.29 -4.07
C GLY A 109 -17.96 0.75 -3.97
N ALA A 110 -18.05 1.44 -2.84
CA ALA A 110 -19.10 2.40 -2.51
C ALA A 110 -18.90 3.82 -3.09
N THR A 111 -17.66 4.32 -3.12
CA THR A 111 -17.37 5.73 -3.49
C THR A 111 -16.75 5.89 -4.87
N GLY A 112 -16.20 4.82 -5.44
CA GLY A 112 -15.39 4.87 -6.67
C GLY A 112 -14.00 5.49 -6.47
N ILE A 113 -13.68 6.00 -5.28
CA ILE A 113 -12.42 6.69 -5.00
C ILE A 113 -11.48 5.77 -4.20
N PRO A 114 -10.28 5.49 -4.72
CA PRO A 114 -9.29 4.68 -4.05
C PRO A 114 -8.60 5.47 -2.95
N PRO A 115 -8.59 4.99 -1.70
CA PRO A 115 -8.08 5.80 -0.61
C PRO A 115 -6.59 5.46 -0.37
N ILE A 116 -5.76 5.68 -1.40
CA ILE A 116 -4.37 5.20 -1.51
C ILE A 116 -3.48 5.76 -0.40
N GLY A 117 -3.50 7.07 -0.19
CA GLY A 117 -2.67 7.72 0.84
C GLY A 117 -2.94 7.14 2.23
N ALA A 118 -4.22 7.06 2.58
CA ALA A 118 -4.62 6.55 3.88
C ALA A 118 -4.38 5.04 4.07
N ILE A 119 -4.27 4.23 3.01
CA ILE A 119 -3.85 2.81 3.13
C ILE A 119 -2.36 2.73 3.48
N GLY A 120 -1.51 3.48 2.78
CA GLY A 120 -0.05 3.42 2.98
C GLY A 120 0.35 3.85 4.38
N GLN A 121 -0.22 4.96 4.84
CA GLN A 121 0.13 5.51 6.13
C GLN A 121 -0.49 4.73 7.30
N LEU A 122 -1.66 4.09 7.08
CA LEU A 122 -2.21 3.13 8.04
C LEU A 122 -1.29 1.94 8.24
N SER A 123 -0.75 1.43 7.14
CA SER A 123 0.19 0.33 7.19
C SER A 123 1.45 0.71 7.99
N GLN A 124 1.93 1.95 7.83
CA GLN A 124 3.09 2.48 8.57
C GLN A 124 2.81 2.67 10.06
N LEU A 125 1.59 3.09 10.43
CA LEU A 125 1.19 3.18 11.83
C LEU A 125 1.09 1.78 12.47
N SER A 126 0.44 0.84 11.79
CA SER A 126 0.29 -0.53 12.30
C SER A 126 1.65 -1.19 12.55
N PHE A 127 2.57 -1.08 11.59
CA PHE A 127 3.91 -1.63 11.76
C PHE A 127 4.81 -0.81 12.69
N GLY A 128 4.55 0.49 12.86
CA GLY A 128 5.25 1.33 13.83
C GLY A 128 4.95 0.96 15.27
N ILE A 129 3.74 0.45 15.53
CA ILE A 129 3.34 -0.07 16.83
C ILE A 129 3.88 -1.49 17.05
N VAL A 130 3.89 -2.33 16.00
CA VAL A 130 4.33 -3.73 16.09
C VAL A 130 5.85 -3.87 16.18
N ALA A 131 6.62 -3.00 15.53
CA ALA A 131 8.08 -3.04 15.49
C ALA A 131 8.73 -1.74 16.03
N PRO A 132 8.52 -1.39 17.32
CA PRO A 132 9.08 -0.18 17.90
C PRO A 132 10.62 -0.26 17.91
N GLY A 133 11.27 0.78 17.40
CA GLY A 133 12.74 0.88 17.34
C GLY A 133 13.40 0.31 16.08
N GLN A 134 12.65 -0.32 15.16
CA GLN A 134 13.19 -0.86 13.90
C GLN A 134 12.52 -0.20 12.69
N VAL A 135 12.93 1.03 12.40
CA VAL A 135 12.34 1.89 11.35
C VAL A 135 12.36 1.22 9.98
N THR A 136 13.48 0.58 9.60
CA THR A 136 13.61 -0.09 8.29
C THR A 136 12.61 -1.23 8.14
N ILE A 137 12.44 -2.08 9.16
CA ILE A 137 11.49 -3.19 9.09
C ILE A 137 10.05 -2.68 9.04
N ASN A 138 9.72 -1.72 9.91
CA ASN A 138 8.42 -1.09 9.90
C ASN A 138 8.09 -0.52 8.51
N LEU A 139 9.01 0.28 7.94
CA LEU A 139 8.79 0.95 6.67
C LEU A 139 8.63 -0.05 5.52
N MET A 140 9.45 -1.10 5.44
CA MET A 140 9.40 -2.08 4.35
C MET A 140 8.15 -2.97 4.43
N SER A 141 7.80 -3.46 5.62
CA SER A 141 6.58 -4.24 5.82
C SER A 141 5.33 -3.39 5.61
N ALA A 142 5.35 -2.12 6.05
CA ALA A 142 4.28 -1.18 5.79
C ALA A 142 4.11 -0.86 4.30
N ASN A 143 5.21 -0.64 3.58
CA ASN A 143 5.16 -0.41 2.14
C ASN A 143 4.62 -1.64 1.39
N THR A 144 4.98 -2.85 1.84
CA THR A 144 4.52 -4.11 1.27
C THR A 144 3.01 -4.30 1.47
N ALA A 145 2.51 -4.14 2.70
CA ALA A 145 1.08 -4.28 2.99
C ALA A 145 0.24 -3.13 2.39
N GLY A 146 0.73 -1.90 2.45
CA GLY A 146 0.07 -0.75 1.85
C GLY A 146 0.04 -0.83 0.33
N GLY A 147 1.16 -1.20 -0.30
CA GLY A 147 1.30 -1.32 -1.75
C GLY A 147 0.45 -2.46 -2.33
N SER A 148 0.40 -3.62 -1.65
CA SER A 148 -0.47 -4.73 -2.07
C SER A 148 -1.95 -4.36 -1.99
N ALA A 149 -2.39 -3.68 -0.92
CA ALA A 149 -3.75 -3.16 -0.81
C ALA A 149 -4.07 -2.07 -1.86
N GLY A 150 -3.07 -1.26 -2.24
CA GLY A 150 -3.15 -0.32 -3.36
C GLY A 150 -3.38 -1.04 -4.69
N GLN A 151 -2.59 -2.07 -5.01
CA GLN A 151 -2.76 -2.85 -6.24
C GLN A 151 -4.13 -3.57 -6.30
N CYS A 152 -4.62 -4.09 -5.17
CA CYS A 152 -5.98 -4.63 -5.10
C CYS A 152 -7.05 -3.58 -5.41
N THR A 153 -6.81 -2.33 -5.00
CA THR A 153 -7.70 -1.21 -5.24
C THR A 153 -7.72 -0.82 -6.71
N ASP A 154 -6.56 -0.74 -7.34
CA ASP A 154 -6.43 -0.43 -8.76
C ASP A 154 -7.08 -1.52 -9.61
N LEU A 155 -6.81 -2.80 -9.31
CA LEU A 155 -7.47 -3.94 -9.96
C LEU A 155 -9.01 -3.89 -9.83
N MET A 156 -9.53 -3.46 -8.67
CA MET A 156 -10.98 -3.30 -8.46
C MET A 156 -11.56 -2.22 -9.36
N ASN A 157 -10.86 -1.09 -9.52
CA ASN A 157 -11.27 -0.04 -10.45
C ASN A 157 -11.20 -0.52 -11.90
N ASP A 158 -10.16 -1.24 -12.28
CA ASP A 158 -10.02 -1.82 -13.62
C ASP A 158 -11.17 -2.81 -13.93
N PHE A 159 -11.60 -3.61 -12.96
CA PHE A 159 -12.75 -4.50 -13.11
C PHE A 159 -14.07 -3.73 -13.24
N LYS A 160 -14.24 -2.60 -12.55
CA LYS A 160 -15.42 -1.75 -12.70
C LYS A 160 -15.49 -1.15 -14.10
N VAL A 161 -14.40 -0.57 -14.57
CA VAL A 161 -14.29 0.00 -15.93
C VAL A 161 -14.43 -1.11 -16.98
N GLY A 162 -13.74 -2.24 -16.79
CA GLY A 162 -13.78 -3.42 -17.65
C GLY A 162 -15.19 -3.98 -17.81
N LYS A 163 -15.93 -4.11 -16.70
CA LYS A 163 -17.33 -4.54 -16.74
C LYS A 163 -18.21 -3.56 -17.52
N ALA A 164 -17.98 -2.25 -17.40
CA ALA A 164 -18.75 -1.24 -18.13
C ALA A 164 -18.54 -1.33 -19.66
N ILE A 165 -17.34 -1.70 -20.11
CA ILE A 165 -16.99 -1.83 -21.54
C ILE A 165 -17.07 -3.27 -22.07
N GLY A 166 -17.53 -4.23 -21.27
CA GLY A 166 -17.65 -5.65 -21.66
C GLY A 166 -16.33 -6.43 -21.72
N ALA A 167 -15.26 -5.93 -21.10
CA ALA A 167 -13.96 -6.62 -21.05
C ALA A 167 -13.96 -7.82 -20.09
N THR A 168 -13.12 -8.83 -20.38
CA THR A 168 -12.99 -10.03 -19.55
C THR A 168 -12.05 -9.79 -18.36
N PRO A 169 -12.49 -9.99 -17.09
CA PRO A 169 -11.67 -9.73 -15.90
C PRO A 169 -10.34 -10.49 -15.84
N ARG A 170 -10.31 -11.72 -16.37
CA ARG A 170 -9.09 -12.54 -16.40
C ARG A 170 -7.97 -11.90 -17.24
N LYS A 171 -8.33 -11.26 -18.36
CA LYS A 171 -7.34 -10.62 -19.24
C LYS A 171 -6.75 -9.38 -18.60
N GLN A 172 -7.55 -8.62 -17.85
CA GLN A 172 -7.09 -7.44 -17.10
C GLN A 172 -6.11 -7.82 -16.00
N LEU A 173 -6.41 -8.87 -15.22
CA LEU A 173 -5.48 -9.39 -14.21
C LEU A 173 -4.12 -9.77 -14.81
N VAL A 174 -4.12 -10.48 -15.93
CA VAL A 174 -2.88 -10.87 -16.62
C VAL A 174 -2.12 -9.65 -17.11
N ALA A 175 -2.81 -8.67 -17.72
CA ALA A 175 -2.19 -7.44 -18.19
C ALA A 175 -1.53 -6.65 -17.05
N GLN A 176 -2.22 -6.49 -15.92
CA GLN A 176 -1.68 -5.80 -14.75
C GLN A 176 -0.49 -6.54 -14.13
N THR A 177 -0.55 -7.87 -14.06
CA THR A 177 0.55 -8.69 -13.55
C THR A 177 1.80 -8.57 -14.43
N LEU A 178 1.63 -8.61 -15.76
CA LEU A 178 2.72 -8.41 -16.71
C LEU A 178 3.29 -6.98 -16.62
N GLY A 179 2.43 -5.98 -16.47
CA GLY A 179 2.84 -4.59 -16.29
C GLY A 179 3.69 -4.38 -15.04
N ILE A 180 3.28 -4.97 -13.90
CA ILE A 180 4.06 -4.95 -12.66
C ILE A 180 5.41 -5.65 -12.84
N PHE A 181 5.44 -6.79 -13.53
CA PHE A 181 6.66 -7.54 -13.77
C PHE A 181 7.67 -6.77 -14.63
N VAL A 182 7.22 -6.24 -15.78
CA VAL A 182 8.06 -5.41 -16.67
C VAL A 182 8.50 -4.13 -15.96
N GLY A 183 7.59 -3.46 -15.25
CA GLY A 183 7.90 -2.26 -14.48
C GLY A 183 8.95 -2.51 -13.40
N SER A 184 8.90 -3.66 -12.72
CA SER A 184 9.89 -4.04 -11.71
C SER A 184 11.28 -4.27 -12.32
N ILE A 185 11.37 -4.85 -13.52
CA ILE A 185 12.65 -5.06 -14.22
C ILE A 185 13.24 -3.72 -14.68
N VAL A 186 12.44 -2.89 -15.34
CA VAL A 186 12.89 -1.58 -15.85
C VAL A 186 13.28 -0.66 -14.70
N GLY A 187 12.50 -0.63 -13.62
CA GLY A 187 12.81 0.16 -12.43
C GLY A 187 14.11 -0.27 -11.76
N GLY A 188 14.39 -1.57 -11.72
CA GLY A 188 15.67 -2.09 -11.21
C GLY A 188 16.86 -1.80 -12.13
N ALA A 189 16.67 -1.80 -13.45
CA ALA A 189 17.72 -1.50 -14.42
C ALA A 189 18.07 0.00 -14.50
N GLY A 190 17.12 0.90 -14.26
CA GLY A 190 17.35 2.35 -14.25
C GLY A 190 18.05 2.89 -12.99
N LEU A 191 18.33 2.03 -12.01
CA LEU A 191 19.07 2.35 -10.79
C LEU A 191 20.57 1.97 -10.88
N TYR A 192 21.02 1.46 -12.03
CA TYR A 192 22.43 1.24 -12.40
C TYR A 192 22.83 2.22 -13.51
#